data_AF-A0A7C3C181-F1
#
_entry.id   AF-A0A7C3C181-F1
#
_cell.length_a   1.000
_cell.length_b   1.000
_cell.length_c   1.000
_cell.angle_alpha   90.00
_cell.angle_beta   90.00
_cell.angle_gamma   90.00
#
_symmetry.space_group_name_H-M   'P 1'
#
loop_
_entity.id
_entity.type
_entity.pdbx_description
1 polymer ?
#
loop_
_entity_poly.entity_id
_entity_poly.type
_entity_poly.pdbx_seq_one_letter_code
_entity_poly.pdbx_strand_id
1 'polypeptide(L)'
;MSNLLKYVVTGLVILSAVLLGAFTAKRSLTMGAPDSAFIHNGAWRTSLYIGSKDASPHIRAYVAVIGLLGLSREETIYFQAYSDDEGNPISSDNVYEIIGGDLPARWWSL
;
A
#
# COMPACT_ATOMS: atom_id res chain seq x y z
N MET A 1 26.89 -34.92 -22.66
CA MET A 1 26.19 -33.60 -22.64
C MET A 1 27.23 -32.50 -22.84
N SER A 2 27.15 -31.70 -23.91
CA SER A 2 28.17 -30.69 -24.21
C SER A 2 28.21 -29.58 -23.17
N ASN A 3 29.39 -29.00 -22.91
CA ASN A 3 29.54 -27.90 -21.94
C ASN A 3 28.66 -26.69 -22.31
N LEU A 4 28.43 -26.46 -23.60
CA LEU A 4 27.50 -25.44 -24.11
C LEU A 4 26.07 -25.62 -23.57
N LEU A 5 25.54 -26.85 -23.60
CA LEU A 5 24.18 -27.10 -23.12
C LEU A 5 24.07 -26.84 -21.60
N LYS A 6 25.12 -27.15 -20.83
CA LYS A 6 25.15 -26.85 -19.38
C LYS A 6 25.08 -25.34 -19.12
N TYR A 7 25.87 -24.53 -19.82
CA TYR A 7 25.86 -23.07 -19.64
C TYR A 7 24.53 -22.44 -20.05
N VAL A 8 23.92 -22.89 -21.15
CA VAL A 8 22.60 -22.41 -21.58
C VAL A 8 21.55 -22.71 -20.53
N VAL A 9 21.51 -23.94 -20.02
CA VAL A 9 20.55 -24.35 -18.97
C VAL A 9 20.77 -23.53 -17.70
N THR A 10 22.03 -23.37 -17.24
CA THR A 10 22.34 -22.53 -16.07
C THR A 10 21.90 -21.08 -16.28
N GLY A 11 22.16 -20.50 -17.45
CA GLY A 11 21.73 -19.14 -17.78
C GLY A 11 20.21 -18.98 -17.74
N LEU A 12 19.47 -19.92 -18.31
CA LEU A 12 18.01 -19.92 -18.29
C LEU A 12 17.45 -20.05 -16.86
N VAL A 13 18.06 -20.87 -16.01
CA VAL A 13 17.66 -21.03 -14.60
C VAL A 13 17.87 -19.74 -13.83
N ILE A 14 19.04 -19.11 -13.98
CA ILE A 14 19.34 -17.82 -13.32
C ILE A 14 18.37 -16.74 -13.81
N LEU A 15 18.16 -16.62 -15.12
CA LEU A 15 17.24 -15.63 -15.68
C LEU A 15 15.81 -15.84 -15.16
N SER A 16 15.34 -17.07 -15.15
CA SER A 16 14.00 -17.42 -14.63
C SER A 16 13.86 -17.06 -13.15
N ALA A 17 14.88 -17.33 -12.34
CA ALA A 17 14.89 -16.98 -10.91
C ALA A 17 14.85 -15.46 -10.70
N VAL A 18 15.62 -14.69 -11.48
CA VAL A 18 15.62 -13.22 -11.41
C VAL A 18 14.26 -12.65 -11.82
N LEU A 19 13.70 -13.13 -12.93
CA LEU A 19 12.39 -12.67 -13.41
C LEU A 19 11.29 -12.98 -12.40
N LEU A 20 11.29 -14.18 -11.82
CA LEU A 20 10.33 -14.56 -10.79
C LEU A 20 10.47 -13.71 -9.53
N GLY A 21 11.71 -13.48 -9.07
CA GLY A 21 11.99 -12.63 -7.91
C GLY A 21 11.57 -11.17 -8.12
N ALA A 22 11.84 -10.61 -9.29
CA ALA A 22 11.41 -9.25 -9.65
C ALA A 22 9.88 -9.15 -9.72
N PHE A 23 9.22 -10.16 -10.29
CA PHE A 23 7.77 -10.22 -10.37
C PHE A 23 7.11 -10.28 -8.99
N THR A 24 7.60 -11.14 -8.09
CA THR A 24 7.05 -11.27 -6.74
C THR A 24 7.29 -10.02 -5.90
N ALA A 25 8.48 -9.41 -6.01
CA ALA A 25 8.79 -8.15 -5.34
C ALA A 25 7.84 -7.02 -5.80
N LYS A 26 7.67 -6.84 -7.12
CA LYS A 26 6.72 -5.87 -7.68
C LYS A 26 5.31 -6.13 -7.17
N ARG A 27 4.85 -7.39 -7.21
CA ARG A 27 3.50 -7.76 -6.77
C ARG A 27 3.29 -7.43 -5.28
N SER A 28 4.28 -7.71 -4.43
CA SER A 28 4.23 -7.41 -3.00
C SER A 28 4.11 -5.92 -2.70
N LEU A 29 4.69 -5.06 -3.55
CA LEU A 29 4.57 -3.61 -3.44
C LEU A 29 3.24 -3.08 -3.98
N THR A 30 2.67 -3.71 -5.02
CA THR A 30 1.40 -3.24 -5.62
C THR A 30 0.14 -3.74 -4.90
N MET A 31 0.24 -4.82 -4.11
CA MET A 31 -0.92 -5.40 -3.43
C MET A 31 -1.39 -4.62 -2.20
N GLY A 32 -0.76 -3.49 -1.87
CA GLY A 32 -1.10 -2.72 -0.68
C GLY A 32 -0.22 -3.06 0.53
N ALA A 33 -0.24 -2.20 1.54
CA ALA A 33 0.11 -2.63 2.89
C ALA A 33 -0.95 -3.64 3.37
N PRO A 34 -0.56 -4.67 4.14
CA PRO A 34 -1.51 -5.64 4.67
C PRO A 34 -2.54 -4.93 5.54
N ASP A 35 -3.77 -5.45 5.59
CA ASP A 35 -4.85 -4.82 6.35
C ASP A 35 -4.53 -4.68 7.85
N SER A 36 -3.69 -5.58 8.39
CA SER A 36 -3.14 -5.51 9.74
C SER A 36 -2.27 -4.27 10.02
N ALA A 37 -1.84 -3.54 8.99
CA ALA A 37 -1.15 -2.26 9.11
C ALA A 37 -2.11 -1.09 9.35
N PHE A 38 -3.42 -1.33 9.34
CA PHE A 38 -4.47 -0.32 9.47
C PHE A 38 -5.34 -0.56 10.71
N ILE A 39 -5.83 0.55 11.25
CA ILE A 39 -6.88 0.61 12.26
C ILE A 39 -8.14 1.08 11.54
N HIS A 40 -9.25 0.39 11.81
CA HIS A 40 -10.54 0.66 11.19
C HIS A 40 -11.51 1.34 12.18
N ASN A 41 -12.35 2.22 11.65
CA ASN A 41 -13.46 2.86 12.34
C ASN A 41 -14.62 3.00 11.35
N GLY A 42 -15.55 2.06 11.37
CA GLY A 42 -16.58 1.95 10.33
C GLY A 42 -15.97 1.76 8.95
N ALA A 43 -16.46 2.52 7.96
CA ALA A 43 -15.95 2.53 6.59
C ALA A 43 -14.54 3.12 6.44
N TRP A 44 -14.04 3.83 7.46
CA TRP A 44 -12.76 4.52 7.43
C TRP A 44 -11.64 3.66 8.01
N ARG A 45 -10.44 3.79 7.44
CA ARG A 45 -9.20 3.22 7.97
C ARG A 45 -8.06 4.22 7.97
N THR A 46 -7.11 4.04 8.89
CA THR A 46 -5.87 4.81 8.97
C THR A 46 -4.71 3.92 9.40
N SER A 47 -3.46 4.35 9.20
CA SER A 47 -2.28 3.62 9.67
C SER A 47 -1.46 4.47 10.61
N LEU A 48 -1.09 3.91 11.77
CA LEU A 48 -0.19 4.56 12.73
C LEU A 48 1.30 4.37 12.37
N TYR A 49 1.59 3.57 11.35
CA TYR A 49 2.95 3.24 10.92
C TYR A 49 3.36 3.96 9.65
N ILE A 50 2.43 4.28 8.75
CA ILE A 50 2.73 5.07 7.56
C ILE A 50 3.24 6.46 8.00
N GLY A 51 4.35 6.91 7.42
CA GLY A 51 5.00 8.18 7.81
C GLY A 51 5.66 8.16 9.19
N SER A 52 5.67 7.03 9.90
CA SER A 52 6.31 6.84 11.21
C SER A 52 7.77 6.38 11.07
N LYS A 53 8.59 6.70 12.07
CA LYS A 53 9.93 6.10 12.25
C LYS A 53 9.85 4.59 12.51
N ASP A 54 8.76 4.12 13.11
CA ASP A 54 8.51 2.71 13.44
C ASP A 54 7.97 1.89 12.26
N ALA A 55 7.82 2.49 11.08
CA ALA A 55 7.41 1.78 9.88
C ALA A 55 8.32 0.56 9.63
N SER A 56 7.77 -0.56 9.18
CA SER A 56 8.59 -1.68 8.72
C SER A 56 9.24 -1.35 7.36
N PRO A 57 10.33 -2.04 6.95
CA PRO A 57 10.88 -1.90 5.61
C PRO A 57 9.85 -2.13 4.49
N HIS A 58 8.89 -3.05 4.69
CA HIS A 58 7.80 -3.30 3.74
C HIS A 58 6.87 -2.10 3.62
N ILE A 59 6.41 -1.53 4.73
CA ILE A 59 5.55 -0.33 4.74
C ILE A 59 6.29 0.84 4.07
N ARG A 60 7.57 1.04 4.37
CA ARG A 60 8.39 2.09 3.72
C ARG A 60 8.48 1.88 2.21
N ALA A 61 8.73 0.65 1.76
CA ALA A 61 8.81 0.35 0.33
C ALA A 61 7.45 0.54 -0.37
N TYR A 62 6.36 0.14 0.27
CA TYR A 62 5.00 0.39 -0.22
C TYR A 62 4.72 1.89 -0.39
N VAL A 63 4.98 2.69 0.66
CA VAL A 63 4.79 4.15 0.64
C VAL A 63 5.68 4.83 -0.40
N ALA A 64 6.90 4.34 -0.63
CA ALA A 64 7.78 4.88 -1.67
C ALA A 64 7.21 4.73 -3.09
N VAL A 65 6.29 3.79 -3.32
CA VAL A 65 5.60 3.60 -4.61
C VAL A 65 4.29 4.40 -4.68
N ILE A 66 3.50 4.39 -3.61
CA ILE A 66 2.10 4.88 -3.64
C ILE A 66 1.90 6.25 -2.99
N GLY A 67 2.83 6.69 -2.15
CA GLY A 67 2.71 7.87 -1.28
C GLY A 67 3.81 8.90 -1.55
N LEU A 68 4.12 9.16 -2.82
CA LEU A 68 5.06 10.21 -3.23
C LEU A 68 4.64 11.54 -2.60
N LEU A 69 5.61 12.24 -1.99
CA LEU A 69 5.41 13.51 -1.27
C LEU A 69 4.50 13.42 -0.03
N GLY A 70 4.27 12.22 0.51
CA GLY A 70 3.63 12.06 1.81
C GLY A 70 4.47 12.69 2.93
N LEU A 71 3.81 13.47 3.79
CA LEU A 71 4.45 14.04 4.99
C LEU A 71 4.63 12.96 6.07
N SER A 72 5.45 13.27 7.06
CA SER A 72 5.57 12.41 8.25
C SER A 72 4.25 12.39 9.01
N ARG A 73 4.02 11.31 9.74
CA ARG A 73 2.80 11.10 10.53
C ARG A 73 2.57 12.19 11.57
N GLU A 74 3.64 12.77 12.12
CA GLU A 74 3.58 13.87 13.07
C GLU A 74 3.02 15.17 12.45
N GLU A 75 3.07 15.30 11.11
CA GLU A 75 2.57 16.46 10.38
C GLU A 75 1.20 16.20 9.75
N THR A 76 0.91 14.97 9.31
CA THR A 76 -0.34 14.63 8.63
C THR A 76 -0.74 13.18 8.88
N ILE A 77 -2.04 12.97 9.15
CA ILE A 77 -2.67 11.66 9.27
C ILE A 77 -3.69 11.54 8.14
N TYR A 78 -3.66 10.41 7.43
CA TYR A 78 -4.60 10.11 6.36
C TYR A 78 -5.63 9.10 6.81
N PHE A 79 -6.90 9.40 6.54
CA PHE A 79 -8.01 8.49 6.66
C PHE A 79 -8.49 8.13 5.25
N GLN A 80 -8.82 6.86 5.04
CA GLN A 80 -9.26 6.35 3.75
C GLN A 80 -10.55 5.56 3.93
N ALA A 81 -11.53 5.79 3.08
CA ALA A 81 -12.71 4.96 2.94
C ALA A 81 -12.81 4.46 1.50
N TYR A 82 -13.16 3.18 1.32
CA TYR A 82 -13.35 2.56 0.01
C TYR A 82 -14.76 2.00 -0.17
N SER A 83 -15.54 1.98 0.90
CA SER A 83 -16.94 1.57 0.94
C SER A 83 -17.76 2.60 1.69
N ASP A 84 -19.07 2.55 1.54
CA ASP A 84 -20.02 3.20 2.44
C ASP A 84 -20.15 2.43 3.77
N ASP A 85 -21.05 2.91 4.64
CA ASP A 85 -21.32 2.32 5.96
C ASP A 85 -22.00 0.94 5.88
N GLU A 86 -22.60 0.60 4.74
CA GLU A 86 -23.19 -0.72 4.47
C GLU A 86 -22.16 -1.71 3.88
N GLY A 87 -20.95 -1.24 3.57
CA GLY A 87 -19.88 -2.02 2.97
C GLY A 87 -19.94 -2.09 1.44
N ASN A 88 -20.82 -1.33 0.79
CA ASN A 88 -20.84 -1.25 -0.67
C ASN A 88 -19.67 -0.39 -1.16
N PRO A 89 -18.96 -0.77 -2.24
CA PRO A 89 -17.90 0.04 -2.80
C PRO A 89 -18.37 1.44 -3.18
N ILE A 90 -17.60 2.47 -2.82
CA ILE A 90 -17.90 3.85 -3.23
C ILE A 90 -17.77 3.96 -4.75
N SER A 91 -18.87 4.33 -5.41
CA SER A 91 -18.97 4.61 -6.85
C SER A 91 -19.53 6.01 -7.10
N SER A 92 -19.12 6.65 -8.20
CA SER A 92 -19.64 7.93 -8.67
C SER A 92 -21.12 7.93 -9.07
N ASP A 93 -21.75 6.75 -9.14
CA ASP A 93 -23.16 6.59 -9.52
C ASP A 93 -24.14 6.92 -8.40
N ASN A 94 -23.66 7.03 -7.15
CA ASN A 94 -24.48 7.33 -5.98
C ASN A 94 -24.06 8.67 -5.34
N VAL A 95 -24.97 9.20 -4.52
CA VAL A 95 -24.73 10.37 -3.68
C VAL A 95 -24.47 9.90 -2.26
N TYR A 96 -23.39 10.38 -1.65
CA TYR A 96 -23.01 10.04 -0.28
C TYR A 96 -23.04 11.28 0.60
N GLU A 97 -23.32 11.08 1.88
CA GLU A 97 -23.20 12.08 2.92
C GLU A 97 -22.06 11.69 3.85
N ILE A 98 -21.18 12.65 4.16
CA ILE A 98 -20.16 12.47 5.19
C ILE A 98 -20.56 13.35 6.37
N ILE A 99 -20.94 12.70 7.48
CA ILE A 99 -21.34 13.38 8.71
C ILE A 99 -20.19 13.27 9.70
N GLY A 100 -19.77 14.41 10.26
CA GLY A 100 -18.67 14.46 11.21
C GLY A 100 -18.61 15.79 11.95
N GLY A 101 -17.64 15.89 12.87
CA GLY A 101 -17.33 17.13 13.59
C GLY A 101 -15.90 17.57 13.33
N ASP A 102 -15.47 18.61 14.04
CA ASP A 102 -14.10 19.09 13.96
C ASP A 102 -13.11 18.01 14.38
N LEU A 103 -12.07 17.82 13.55
CA LEU A 103 -10.93 16.98 13.88
C LEU A 103 -9.93 17.78 14.73
N PRO A 104 -9.24 17.14 15.70
CA PRO A 104 -8.20 17.78 16.51
C PRO A 104 -6.92 18.03 15.68
N ALA A 105 -7.02 18.91 14.69
CA ALA A 105 -5.98 19.26 13.75
C ALA A 105 -6.02 20.77 13.47
N ARG A 106 -4.92 21.34 12.98
CA ARG A 106 -4.85 22.76 12.59
C ARG A 106 -5.77 23.07 11.40
N TRP A 107 -5.91 22.11 10.49
CA TRP A 107 -6.80 22.13 9.33
C TRP A 107 -6.98 20.69 8.83
N TRP A 108 -8.00 20.45 8.01
CA TRP A 108 -8.24 19.17 7.37
C TRP A 108 -8.90 19.38 5.99
N SER A 109 -8.89 18.32 5.17
CA SER A 109 -9.56 18.28 3.87
C SER A 109 -10.09 16.87 3.60
N LEU A 110 -11.10 16.79 2.73
CA LEU A 110 -11.63 15.55 2.16
C LEU A 110 -11.41 15.57 0.64
#